data_AF-A0A3N2N6U3-F1
#
_entry.id   AF-A0A3N2N6U3-F1
#
_cell.length_a   1.000
_cell.length_b   1.000
_cell.length_c   1.000
_cell.angle_alpha   90.00
_cell.angle_beta   90.00
_cell.angle_gamma   90.00
#
_symmetry.space_group_name_H-M   'P 1'
#
loop_
_entity.id
_entity.type
_entity.pdbx_description
1 polymer ?
#
loop_
_entity_poly.entity_id
_entity_poly.type
_entity_poly.pdbx_seq_one_letter_code
_entity_poly.pdbx_strand_id
1 'polypeptide(L)'
;MAIRQSNKVTVCMCCGNSMVYSGNERFVKCCECGRTVEIIEEEAWLSSKRSVQKYFATVDVVEGIQLMRTYDVVLRYSAINRLKDVSVHELCRHWITSDGRCEVTSKRHFMGTFITLFKSMKLRLKSTDVEDYLANHAVVLPEIRLLPELSLKLASSGRLIPGNALATIRNLLEPDYSII
;
A
#
# COMPACT_ATOMS: atom_id res chain seq x y z
N MET A 1 -15.44 12.17 -18.32
CA MET A 1 -15.98 10.83 -18.06
C MET A 1 -17.18 10.96 -17.14
N ALA A 2 -18.22 10.16 -17.37
CA ALA A 2 -19.37 10.01 -16.51
C ALA A 2 -19.62 8.53 -16.23
N ILE A 3 -20.10 8.21 -15.04
CA ILE A 3 -20.31 6.82 -14.61
C ILE A 3 -21.80 6.57 -14.52
N ARG A 4 -22.31 5.62 -15.32
CA ARG A 4 -23.71 5.19 -15.28
C ARG A 4 -23.87 4.09 -14.25
N GLN A 5 -24.60 4.38 -13.19
CA GLN A 5 -24.93 3.43 -12.13
C GLN A 5 -25.98 2.43 -12.58
N SER A 6 -26.02 1.29 -11.91
CA SER A 6 -27.05 0.24 -12.06
C SER A 6 -28.48 0.75 -11.94
N ASN A 7 -28.72 1.82 -11.16
CA ASN A 7 -30.02 2.49 -11.04
C ASN A 7 -30.31 3.52 -12.16
N LYS A 8 -29.50 3.55 -13.23
CA LYS A 8 -29.55 4.47 -14.38
C LYS A 8 -29.21 5.95 -14.07
N VAL A 9 -28.77 6.26 -12.85
CA VAL A 9 -28.21 7.57 -12.52
C VAL A 9 -26.79 7.67 -13.09
N THR A 10 -26.51 8.71 -13.85
CA THR A 10 -25.19 8.94 -14.45
C THR A 10 -24.51 10.11 -13.74
N VAL A 11 -23.31 9.92 -13.21
CA VAL A 11 -22.58 10.95 -12.46
C VAL A 11 -21.42 11.49 -13.28
N CYS A 12 -21.40 12.80 -13.53
CA CYS A 12 -20.31 13.44 -14.25
C CYS A 12 -19.08 13.59 -13.35
N MET A 13 -17.98 12.94 -13.69
CA MET A 13 -16.75 13.01 -12.89
C MET A 13 -15.97 14.32 -13.07
N CYS A 14 -16.40 15.18 -14.00
CA CYS A 14 -15.80 16.51 -14.19
C CYS A 14 -16.40 17.56 -13.25
N CYS A 15 -17.65 17.41 -12.82
CA CYS A 15 -18.34 18.40 -11.98
C CYS A 15 -19.11 17.82 -10.79
N GLY A 16 -19.18 16.50 -10.63
CA GLY A 16 -19.83 15.82 -9.51
C GLY A 16 -21.35 15.74 -9.59
N ASN A 17 -21.99 16.45 -10.52
CA ASN A 17 -23.45 16.44 -10.65
C ASN A 17 -23.97 15.15 -11.30
N SER A 18 -25.16 14.77 -10.87
CA SER A 18 -25.90 13.62 -11.41
C SER A 18 -26.80 14.07 -12.55
N MET A 19 -26.92 13.22 -13.57
CA MET A 19 -27.79 13.40 -14.72
C MET A 19 -28.49 12.06 -15.01
N VAL A 20 -29.76 12.12 -15.41
CA VAL A 20 -30.47 10.94 -15.90
C VAL A 20 -30.33 10.93 -17.41
N TYR A 21 -29.69 9.88 -17.94
CA TYR A 21 -29.48 9.73 -19.37
C TYR A 21 -29.98 8.36 -19.81
N SER A 22 -30.97 8.36 -20.71
CA SER A 22 -31.65 7.16 -21.21
C SER A 22 -31.08 6.61 -22.52
N GLY A 23 -30.12 7.30 -23.14
CA GLY A 23 -29.49 6.86 -24.39
C GLY A 23 -28.38 5.82 -24.19
N ASN A 24 -27.94 5.23 -25.29
CA ASN A 24 -26.81 4.28 -25.34
C ASN A 24 -25.57 4.89 -26.00
N GLU A 25 -25.52 6.22 -26.17
CA GLU A 25 -24.36 6.88 -26.75
C GLU A 25 -23.16 6.76 -25.82
N ARG A 26 -21.99 6.49 -26.42
CA ARG A 26 -20.73 6.36 -25.68
C ARG A 26 -20.22 7.70 -25.16
N PHE A 27 -20.55 8.80 -25.82
CA PHE A 27 -20.15 10.15 -25.43
C PHE A 27 -21.38 11.03 -25.33
N VAL A 28 -21.50 11.77 -24.22
CA VAL A 28 -22.64 12.67 -23.97
C VAL A 28 -22.15 14.02 -23.48
N LYS A 29 -22.93 15.06 -23.74
CA LYS A 29 -22.66 16.38 -23.16
C LYS A 29 -23.27 16.46 -21.76
N CYS A 30 -22.45 16.75 -20.75
CA CYS A 30 -22.94 17.00 -19.40
C CYS A 30 -23.85 18.24 -19.40
N CYS A 31 -25.08 18.11 -18.90
CA CYS A 31 -26.06 19.20 -18.86
C CYS A 31 -25.60 20.37 -17.95
N GLU A 32 -24.77 20.06 -16.95
CA GLU A 32 -24.36 21.02 -15.92
C GLU A 32 -23.08 21.79 -16.29
N CYS A 33 -22.05 21.08 -16.76
CA CYS A 33 -20.76 21.71 -17.09
C CYS A 33 -20.50 21.83 -18.59
N GLY A 34 -21.42 21.39 -19.46
CA GLY A 34 -21.32 21.49 -20.91
C GLY A 34 -20.21 20.65 -21.57
N ARG A 35 -19.40 19.92 -20.79
CA ARG A 35 -18.30 19.09 -21.31
C ARG A 35 -18.82 17.80 -21.91
N THR A 36 -18.26 17.39 -23.05
CA THR A 36 -18.45 16.05 -23.60
C THR A 36 -17.69 15.04 -22.74
N VAL A 37 -18.39 14.04 -22.26
CA VAL A 37 -17.88 13.01 -21.35
C VAL A 37 -18.21 11.62 -21.91
N GLU A 38 -17.23 10.73 -21.88
CA GLU A 38 -17.47 9.30 -22.14
C GLU A 38 -18.30 8.69 -21.01
N ILE A 39 -19.36 7.95 -21.34
CA ILE A 39 -20.13 7.13 -20.41
C ILE A 39 -19.39 5.81 -20.21
N ILE A 40 -19.13 5.48 -18.96
CA ILE A 40 -18.62 4.18 -18.54
C ILE A 40 -19.67 3.55 -17.63
N GLU A 41 -20.03 2.29 -17.90
CA GLU A 41 -20.89 1.54 -16.99
C GLU A 41 -20.24 1.39 -15.63
N GLU A 42 -21.05 1.44 -14.57
CA GLU A 42 -20.59 1.26 -13.20
C GLU A 42 -19.78 -0.02 -13.07
N GLU A 43 -20.16 -1.14 -13.70
CA GLU A 43 -19.38 -2.39 -13.66
C GLU A 43 -17.99 -2.25 -14.30
N ALA A 44 -17.89 -1.60 -15.47
CA ALA A 44 -16.62 -1.39 -16.17
C ALA A 44 -15.72 -0.36 -15.47
N TRP A 45 -16.33 0.65 -14.84
CA TRP A 45 -15.60 1.57 -13.97
C TRP A 45 -15.14 0.86 -12.70
N LEU A 46 -15.99 0.02 -12.11
CA LEU A 46 -15.69 -0.76 -10.92
C LEU A 46 -14.62 -1.83 -11.18
N SER A 47 -14.51 -2.37 -12.38
CA SER A 47 -13.44 -3.32 -12.73
C SER A 47 -12.09 -2.63 -12.95
N SER A 48 -12.08 -1.36 -13.37
CA SER A 48 -10.86 -0.63 -13.77
C SER A 48 -10.31 0.33 -12.70
N LYS A 49 -11.14 0.88 -11.81
CA LYS A 49 -10.74 1.97 -10.87
C LYS A 49 -11.17 1.77 -9.40
N ARG A 50 -11.82 0.66 -9.06
CA ARG A 50 -12.43 0.47 -7.73
C ARG A 50 -11.43 0.32 -6.60
N SER A 51 -10.28 -0.30 -6.84
CA SER A 51 -9.32 -0.66 -5.79
C SER A 51 -8.06 0.19 -5.86
N VAL A 52 -7.86 1.04 -4.87
CA VAL A 52 -6.55 1.69 -4.64
C VAL A 52 -5.79 0.82 -3.66
N GLN A 53 -4.70 0.22 -4.12
CA GLN A 53 -3.76 -0.50 -3.25
C GLN A 53 -2.70 0.48 -2.74
N LYS A 54 -2.44 0.45 -1.43
CA LYS A 54 -1.34 1.16 -0.77
C LYS A 54 -0.62 0.21 0.18
N TYR A 55 0.60 0.58 0.55
CA TYR A 55 1.40 -0.16 1.52
C TYR A 55 1.68 0.71 2.73
N PHE A 56 1.56 0.15 3.91
CA PHE A 56 1.96 0.79 5.17
C PHE A 56 2.70 -0.22 6.05
N ALA A 57 3.48 0.29 6.98
CA ALA A 57 4.28 -0.53 7.88
C ALA A 57 4.20 -0.05 9.33
N THR A 58 4.32 -1.00 10.25
CA THR A 58 4.51 -0.75 11.68
C THR A 58 5.92 -1.18 12.07
N VAL A 59 6.55 -0.43 12.97
CA VAL A 59 7.90 -0.71 13.47
C VAL A 59 7.83 -0.85 14.98
N ASP A 60 8.19 -2.03 15.50
CA ASP A 60 8.09 -2.38 16.91
C ASP A 60 9.30 -3.23 17.35
N VAL A 61 9.39 -3.54 18.64
CA VAL A 61 10.38 -4.45 19.21
C VAL A 61 9.68 -5.61 19.89
N VAL A 62 10.08 -6.84 19.56
CA VAL A 62 9.57 -8.07 20.19
C VAL A 62 10.76 -8.85 20.74
N GLU A 63 10.78 -9.06 22.07
CA GLU A 63 11.82 -9.86 22.75
C GLU A 63 13.26 -9.47 22.38
N GLY A 64 13.54 -8.16 22.24
CA GLY A 64 14.86 -7.66 21.88
C GLY A 64 15.22 -7.79 20.39
N ILE A 65 14.25 -8.11 19.54
CA ILE A 65 14.38 -8.15 18.08
C ILE A 65 13.60 -6.99 17.48
N GLN A 66 14.25 -6.21 16.60
CA GLN A 66 13.59 -5.17 15.84
C GLN A 66 12.65 -5.81 14.81
N LEU A 67 11.38 -5.46 14.85
CA LEU A 67 10.35 -5.99 13.97
C LEU A 67 9.78 -4.88 13.10
N MET A 68 9.80 -5.07 11.78
CA MET A 68 9.03 -4.27 10.84
C MET A 68 7.98 -5.15 10.15
N ARG A 69 6.71 -4.76 10.22
CA ARG A 69 5.59 -5.50 9.61
C ARG A 69 5.03 -4.65 8.48
N THR A 70 4.92 -5.23 7.30
CA THR A 70 4.41 -4.54 6.10
C THR A 70 3.04 -5.09 5.73
N TYR A 71 2.11 -4.19 5.44
CA TYR A 71 0.73 -4.48 5.12
C TYR A 71 0.36 -3.92 3.75
N ASP A 72 -0.52 -4.60 3.03
CA ASP A 72 -1.31 -3.97 1.99
C ASP A 72 -2.62 -3.45 2.57
N VAL A 73 -3.07 -2.33 2.06
CA VAL A 73 -4.43 -1.85 2.22
C VAL A 73 -5.05 -1.68 0.84
N VAL A 74 -6.19 -2.32 0.65
CA VAL A 74 -6.99 -2.22 -0.56
C VAL A 74 -8.24 -1.42 -0.21
N LEU A 75 -8.28 -0.19 -0.71
CA LEU A 75 -9.41 0.73 -0.55
C LEU A 75 -10.36 0.55 -1.72
N ARG A 76 -11.61 0.17 -1.45
CA ARG A 76 -12.64 -0.04 -2.47
C ARG A 76 -13.64 1.11 -2.46
N TYR A 77 -13.65 1.91 -3.53
CA TYR A 77 -14.56 3.04 -3.68
C TYR A 77 -15.82 2.68 -4.48
N SER A 78 -16.91 3.40 -4.22
CA SER A 78 -18.12 3.38 -5.06
C SER A 78 -17.95 4.28 -6.28
N ALA A 79 -18.85 4.15 -7.26
CA ALA A 79 -18.93 5.02 -8.44
C ALA A 79 -18.98 6.53 -8.13
N ILE A 80 -19.43 6.91 -6.92
CA ILE A 80 -19.47 8.30 -6.46
C ILE A 80 -18.27 8.68 -5.58
N ASN A 81 -17.14 7.97 -5.73
CA ASN A 81 -15.90 8.16 -4.95
C ASN A 81 -16.07 8.08 -3.42
N ARG A 82 -17.13 7.45 -2.91
CA ARG A 82 -17.25 7.15 -1.47
C ARG A 82 -16.56 5.83 -1.15
N LEU A 83 -15.72 5.80 -0.12
CA LEU A 83 -15.11 4.58 0.39
C LEU A 83 -16.22 3.63 0.86
N LYS A 84 -16.29 2.43 0.26
CA LYS A 84 -17.28 1.41 0.61
C LYS A 84 -16.70 0.34 1.52
N ASP A 85 -15.45 -0.04 1.27
CA ASP A 85 -14.84 -1.18 1.93
C ASP A 85 -13.31 -1.01 1.98
N VAL A 86 -12.71 -1.58 3.02
CA VAL A 86 -11.27 -1.56 3.27
C VAL A 86 -10.87 -2.97 3.69
N SER A 87 -9.92 -3.57 2.96
CA SER A 87 -9.27 -4.80 3.42
C SER A 87 -7.79 -4.54 3.66
N VAL A 88 -7.28 -5.05 4.78
CA VAL A 88 -5.88 -4.96 5.19
C VAL A 88 -5.32 -6.37 5.32
N HIS A 89 -4.15 -6.63 4.75
CA HIS A 89 -3.45 -7.89 4.97
C HIS A 89 -1.97 -7.68 5.27
N GLU A 90 -1.47 -8.39 6.27
CA GLU A 90 -0.03 -8.48 6.51
C GLU A 90 0.62 -9.28 5.38
N LEU A 91 1.65 -8.71 4.77
CA LEU A 91 2.40 -9.28 3.63
C LEU A 91 3.66 -9.99 4.12
N CYS A 92 4.47 -9.26 4.88
CA CYS A 92 5.75 -9.72 5.38
C CYS A 92 6.14 -9.07 6.71
N ARG A 93 7.08 -9.73 7.39
CA ARG A 93 7.73 -9.30 8.63
C ARG A 93 9.22 -9.40 8.44
N HIS A 94 9.94 -8.32 8.71
CA HIS A 94 11.39 -8.29 8.80
C HIS A 94 11.78 -8.33 10.27
N TRP A 95 12.51 -9.37 10.64
CA TRP A 95 13.05 -9.62 11.97
C TRP A 95 14.53 -9.27 11.94
N ILE A 96 14.90 -8.18 12.58
CA ILE A 96 16.24 -7.61 12.52
C ILE A 96 16.83 -7.66 13.92
N THR A 97 17.90 -8.42 14.10
CA THR A 97 18.62 -8.48 15.37
C THR A 97 19.49 -7.24 15.56
N SER A 98 19.94 -7.00 16.78
CA SER A 98 20.81 -5.86 17.12
C SER A 98 22.16 -5.86 16.41
N ASP A 99 22.61 -7.03 15.93
CA ASP A 99 23.81 -7.22 15.11
C ASP A 99 23.56 -7.11 13.59
N GLY A 100 22.36 -6.71 13.18
CA GLY A 100 22.01 -6.44 11.79
C GLY A 100 21.61 -7.66 10.95
N ARG A 101 21.59 -8.88 11.51
CA ARG A 101 21.03 -10.04 10.80
C ARG A 101 19.52 -9.85 10.58
N CYS A 102 19.06 -10.11 9.36
CA CYS A 102 17.67 -9.91 8.96
C CYS A 102 17.07 -11.22 8.43
N GLU A 103 16.02 -11.68 9.10
CA GLU A 103 15.22 -12.84 8.74
C GLU A 103 13.82 -12.37 8.32
N VAL A 104 13.15 -13.09 7.40
CA VAL A 104 11.84 -12.65 6.90
C VAL A 104 10.78 -13.71 7.06
N THR A 105 9.59 -13.31 7.52
CA THR A 105 8.39 -14.13 7.45
C THR A 105 7.42 -13.51 6.45
N SER A 106 7.15 -14.17 5.33
CA SER A 106 6.32 -13.60 4.26
C SER A 106 5.29 -14.58 3.72
N LYS A 107 4.18 -14.04 3.18
CA LYS A 107 3.33 -14.79 2.25
C LYS A 107 4.13 -14.99 0.96
N ARG A 108 3.94 -16.12 0.27
CA ARG A 108 4.53 -16.26 -1.08
C ARG A 108 3.93 -15.18 -1.97
N HIS A 109 4.78 -14.46 -2.70
CA HIS A 109 4.39 -13.58 -3.79
C HIS A 109 4.82 -14.25 -5.11
N PHE A 110 3.93 -14.28 -6.10
CA PHE A 110 4.31 -14.59 -7.48
C PHE A 110 4.33 -13.28 -8.26
N MET A 111 5.43 -12.98 -8.95
CA MET A 111 5.50 -11.80 -9.81
C MET A 111 4.66 -12.03 -11.06
N GLY A 112 3.60 -11.24 -11.21
CA GLY A 112 2.66 -11.24 -12.33
C GLY A 112 1.65 -10.10 -12.17
N THR A 113 0.72 -9.95 -13.12
CA THR A 113 -0.29 -8.86 -13.14
C THR A 113 -1.20 -8.84 -11.89
N PHE A 114 -1.20 -9.92 -11.11
CA PHE A 114 -1.89 -10.04 -9.83
C PHE A 114 -0.94 -10.58 -8.77
N ILE A 115 -0.67 -9.78 -7.73
CA ILE A 115 0.00 -10.27 -6.52
C ILE A 115 -0.99 -11.22 -5.83
N THR A 116 -0.89 -12.51 -6.14
CA THR A 116 -1.75 -13.53 -5.52
C THR A 116 -1.14 -13.92 -4.18
N LEU A 117 -1.79 -13.53 -3.09
CA LEU A 117 -1.32 -13.81 -1.73
C LEU A 117 -1.65 -15.25 -1.34
N PHE A 118 -0.62 -16.05 -1.05
CA PHE A 118 -0.84 -17.36 -0.41
C PHE A 118 -1.34 -17.17 1.03
N LYS A 119 -2.22 -18.06 1.50
CA LYS A 119 -2.91 -17.92 2.79
C LYS A 119 -1.96 -17.91 4.01
N SER A 120 -0.84 -18.63 3.95
CA SER A 120 0.06 -18.80 5.09
C SER A 120 1.38 -18.05 4.90
N MET A 121 1.80 -17.30 5.92
CA MET A 121 3.18 -16.82 6.02
C MET A 121 4.14 -17.98 6.32
N LYS A 122 5.38 -17.89 5.82
CA LYS A 122 6.44 -18.84 6.12
C LYS A 122 7.73 -18.09 6.43
N LEU A 123 8.52 -18.62 7.36
CA LEU A 123 9.88 -18.14 7.60
C LEU A 123 10.77 -18.38 6.36
N ARG A 124 11.62 -17.41 6.07
CA ARG A 124 12.56 -17.35 4.96
C ARG A 124 13.89 -16.89 5.55
N LEU A 125 14.92 -17.71 5.34
CA LEU A 125 16.27 -17.47 5.87
C LEU A 125 16.93 -16.18 5.36
N LYS A 126 16.34 -15.54 4.33
CA LYS A 126 16.77 -14.27 3.76
C LYS A 126 15.54 -13.54 3.21
N SER A 127 15.57 -12.20 3.25
CA SER A 127 14.63 -11.40 2.47
C SER A 127 14.86 -11.62 0.97
N THR A 128 13.82 -11.44 0.16
CA THR A 128 13.97 -11.28 -1.29
C THR A 128 13.76 -9.82 -1.68
N ASP A 129 14.16 -9.46 -2.90
CA ASP A 129 13.96 -8.13 -3.46
C ASP A 129 12.50 -7.67 -3.37
N VAL A 130 11.54 -8.61 -3.38
CA VAL A 130 10.11 -8.31 -3.30
C VAL A 130 9.71 -7.82 -1.90
N GLU A 131 10.09 -8.53 -0.83
CA GLU A 131 9.73 -8.11 0.52
C GLU A 131 10.43 -6.80 0.91
N ASP A 132 11.69 -6.65 0.51
CA ASP A 132 12.46 -5.43 0.77
C ASP A 132 11.90 -4.24 -0.01
N TYR A 133 11.49 -4.45 -1.25
CA TYR A 133 10.79 -3.44 -2.05
C TYR A 133 9.50 -2.99 -1.36
N LEU A 134 8.65 -3.94 -0.94
CA LEU A 134 7.38 -3.65 -0.28
C LEU A 134 7.58 -2.86 1.02
N ALA A 135 8.52 -3.29 1.85
CA ALA A 135 8.81 -2.65 3.13
C ALA A 135 9.38 -1.24 2.95
N ASN A 136 10.29 -1.04 1.98
CA ASN A 136 10.84 0.29 1.71
C ASN A 136 9.78 1.23 1.14
N HIS A 137 8.88 0.77 0.27
CA HIS A 137 7.83 1.62 -0.32
C HIS A 137 6.60 1.81 0.58
N ALA A 138 6.60 1.22 1.77
CA ALA A 138 5.51 1.36 2.73
C ALA A 138 5.62 2.68 3.51
N VAL A 139 4.46 3.30 3.77
CA VAL A 139 4.38 4.42 4.71
C VAL A 139 4.48 3.87 6.13
N VAL A 140 5.51 4.28 6.87
CA VAL A 140 5.66 3.89 8.29
C VAL A 140 4.69 4.70 9.15
N LEU A 141 3.90 4.01 9.97
CA LEU A 141 2.99 4.63 10.92
C LEU A 141 3.75 5.29 12.08
N PRO A 142 3.21 6.36 12.69
CA PRO A 142 3.94 7.18 13.66
C PRO A 142 4.25 6.48 14.99
N GLU A 143 3.50 5.44 15.35
CA GLU A 143 3.75 4.62 16.53
C GLU A 143 4.94 3.68 16.27
N ILE A 144 6.14 4.18 16.52
CA ILE A 144 7.40 3.51 16.26
C ILE A 144 8.05 3.12 17.60
N ARG A 145 8.44 1.85 17.75
CA ARG A 145 9.38 1.42 18.79
C ARG A 145 10.63 0.85 18.15
N LEU A 146 11.77 1.33 18.66
CA LEU A 146 13.10 0.96 18.17
C LEU A 146 13.89 0.28 19.29
N LEU A 147 14.80 -0.61 18.89
CA LEU A 147 15.85 -1.07 19.80
C LEU A 147 16.62 0.14 20.37
N PRO A 148 17.08 0.10 21.64
CA PRO A 148 17.83 1.20 22.24
C PRO A 148 19.03 1.65 21.41
N GLU A 149 19.80 0.69 20.87
CA GLU A 149 20.98 0.93 20.04
C GLU A 149 20.60 1.63 18.73
N LEU A 150 19.50 1.21 18.12
CA LEU A 150 18.96 1.82 16.91
C LEU A 150 18.43 3.24 17.18
N SER A 151 17.74 3.44 18.29
CA SER A 151 17.21 4.76 18.68
C SER A 151 18.33 5.78 18.86
N LEU A 152 19.45 5.38 19.47
CA LEU A 152 20.63 6.23 19.65
C LEU A 152 21.24 6.61 18.30
N LYS A 153 21.45 5.63 17.42
CA LYS A 153 22.02 5.84 16.08
C LYS A 153 21.09 6.65 15.16
N LEU A 154 19.78 6.49 15.30
CA LEU A 154 18.79 7.27 14.55
C LEU A 154 18.80 8.74 15.00
N ALA A 155 18.87 9.00 16.30
CA ALA A 155 18.98 10.37 16.82
C ALA A 155 20.19 11.13 16.26
N SER A 156 21.31 10.43 16.00
CA SER A 156 22.50 11.03 15.36
C SER A 156 22.43 11.15 13.84
N SER A 157 21.62 10.34 13.15
CA SER A 157 21.59 10.25 11.68
C SER A 157 20.37 10.91 11.02
N GLY A 158 19.33 11.25 11.80
CA GLY A 158 18.12 11.90 11.32
C GLY A 158 16.86 11.04 11.49
N ARG A 159 15.72 11.46 10.94
CA ARG A 159 14.45 10.70 11.04
C ARG A 159 14.43 9.56 10.03
N LEU A 160 13.63 8.52 10.31
CA LEU A 160 13.30 7.47 9.32
C LEU A 160 12.72 8.13 8.06
N ILE A 161 13.37 7.88 6.92
CA ILE A 161 12.94 8.44 5.63
C ILE A 161 11.71 7.65 5.14
N PRO A 162 10.56 8.29 4.90
CA PRO A 162 9.43 7.64 4.25
C PRO A 162 9.85 7.15 2.86
N GLY A 163 9.64 5.87 2.56
CA GLY A 163 10.10 5.29 1.29
C GLY A 163 11.44 4.56 1.36
N ASN A 164 12.09 4.45 2.53
CA ASN A 164 13.33 3.68 2.67
C ASN A 164 13.60 3.16 4.10
N ALA A 165 12.55 3.00 4.92
CA ALA A 165 12.70 2.77 6.35
C ALA A 165 13.45 1.47 6.68
N LEU A 166 13.18 0.38 5.95
CA LEU A 166 13.87 -0.89 6.18
C LEU A 166 15.38 -0.75 5.91
N ALA A 167 15.77 -0.13 4.79
CA ALA A 167 17.18 0.06 4.49
C ALA A 167 17.87 0.94 5.54
N THR A 168 17.22 2.02 6.01
CA THR A 168 17.74 2.84 7.10
C THR A 168 17.96 2.02 8.36
N ILE A 169 16.98 1.21 8.78
CA ILE A 169 17.10 0.37 9.99
C ILE A 169 18.27 -0.61 9.85
N ARG A 170 18.38 -1.28 8.69
CA ARG A 170 19.45 -2.25 8.43
C ARG A 170 20.82 -1.58 8.43
N ASN A 171 21.00 -0.46 7.72
CA ASN A 171 22.28 0.25 7.67
C ASN A 171 22.73 0.75 9.05
N LEU A 172 21.79 1.16 9.92
CA LEU A 172 22.13 1.57 11.29
C LEU A 172 22.48 0.39 12.19
N LEU A 173 21.98 -0.82 11.91
CA LEU A 173 22.27 -2.03 12.66
C LEU A 173 23.40 -2.88 12.04
N GLU A 174 23.89 -2.52 10.86
CA GLU A 174 25.01 -3.21 10.23
C GLU A 174 26.25 -3.20 11.16
N PRO A 175 26.97 -4.33 11.26
CA PRO A 175 28.21 -4.39 11.99
C PRO A 175 29.21 -3.39 11.41
N ASP A 176 29.85 -2.59 12.27
CA ASP A 176 30.96 -1.76 11.83
C ASP A 176 32.21 -2.64 11.64
N TYR A 177 32.41 -3.11 10.41
CA TYR A 177 33.56 -3.93 10.04
C TYR A 177 34.89 -3.14 10.05
N SER A 178 34.88 -1.84 10.32
CA SER A 178 36.11 -1.04 10.45
C SER A 178 36.83 -1.21 11.80
N ILE A 179 36.25 -1.99 12.73
CA ILE A 179 36.79 -2.27 14.07
C ILE A 179 37.37 -3.70 14.15
N ILE A 180 37.50 -4.42 13.04
CA ILE A 180 38.13 -5.76 12.95
C ILE A 180 39.49 -5.67 12.25
#